data_AF-A0A967LDX9-F1
#
_entry.id   AF-A0A967LDX9-F1
#
_cell.length_a   1.000
_cell.length_b   1.000
_cell.length_c   1.000
_cell.angle_alpha   90.00
_cell.angle_beta   90.00
_cell.angle_gamma   90.00
#
_symmetry.space_group_name_H-M   'P 1'
#
loop_
_entity.id
_entity.type
_entity.pdbx_description
1 polymer ?
#
loop_
_entity_poly.entity_id
_entity_poly.type
_entity_poly.pdbx_seq_one_letter_code
_entity_poly.pdbx_strand_id
1 'polypeptide(L)'
;LVACNLGSPASLRAVLVGGACLEEQKGREARHLGWPVLQTYGMTEAASQVATAPLSALNCDFEAAPLPVLPIWEHRVGEDGCLQLRGEALFDSYV
;
A
#
# COMPACT_ATOMS: atom_id res chain seq x y z
N LEU A 1 -8.93 0.90 15.68
CA LEU A 1 -9.77 -0.06 14.91
C LEU A 1 -9.65 -1.44 15.53
N VAL A 2 -8.56 -2.18 15.25
CA VAL A 2 -8.30 -3.52 15.80
C VAL A 2 -8.26 -3.55 17.33
N ALA A 3 -7.45 -2.70 17.96
CA ALA A 3 -7.33 -2.63 19.43
C ALA A 3 -8.66 -2.30 20.14
N CYS A 4 -9.61 -1.70 19.44
CA CYS A 4 -10.93 -1.34 19.97
C CYS A 4 -12.04 -2.29 19.49
N ASN A 5 -11.69 -3.37 18.77
CA ASN A 5 -12.62 -4.35 18.20
C ASN A 5 -13.77 -3.72 17.38
N LEU A 6 -13.47 -2.71 16.57
CA LEU A 6 -14.48 -2.01 15.77
C LEU A 6 -14.66 -2.69 14.40
N GLY A 7 -15.91 -3.01 14.05
CA GLY A 7 -16.26 -3.52 12.72
C GLY A 7 -16.27 -2.43 11.65
N SER A 8 -16.02 -2.83 10.40
CA SER A 8 -16.08 -1.91 9.25
C SER A 8 -17.51 -1.52 8.89
N PRO A 9 -17.78 -0.25 8.52
CA PRO A 9 -19.04 0.14 7.91
C PRO A 9 -19.31 -0.65 6.61
N ALA A 10 -20.55 -1.09 6.40
CA ALA A 10 -20.93 -1.91 5.23
C ALA A 10 -20.78 -1.19 3.88
N SER A 11 -20.76 0.15 3.87
CA SER A 11 -20.55 0.96 2.66
C SER A 11 -19.08 1.14 2.29
N LEU A 12 -18.14 0.78 3.17
CA LEU A 12 -16.72 0.97 2.94
C LEU A 12 -16.20 -0.09 1.96
N ARG A 13 -15.58 0.35 0.86
CA ARG A 13 -15.13 -0.56 -0.21
C ARG A 13 -13.63 -0.84 -0.23
N ALA A 14 -12.83 0.12 0.24
CA ALA A 14 -11.38 0.01 0.28
C ALA A 14 -10.83 1.00 1.31
N VAL A 15 -9.76 0.61 2.00
CA VAL A 15 -8.93 1.46 2.85
C VAL A 15 -7.49 1.29 2.41
N LEU A 16 -6.94 2.32 1.79
CA LEU A 16 -5.53 2.33 1.39
C LEU A 16 -4.68 2.76 2.59
N VAL A 17 -3.76 1.91 3.02
CA VAL A 17 -2.87 2.16 4.16
C VAL A 17 -1.43 2.18 3.67
N GLY A 18 -0.71 3.24 3.99
CA GLY A 18 0.68 3.45 3.59
C GLY A 18 1.40 4.40 4.54
N GLY A 19 2.66 4.70 4.22
CA GLY A 19 3.53 5.57 5.02
C GLY A 19 4.31 4.86 6.14
N ALA A 20 3.92 3.64 6.51
CA ALA A 20 4.67 2.77 7.40
C ALA A 20 4.41 1.29 7.06
N CYS A 21 5.25 0.40 7.59
CA CYS A 21 5.01 -1.03 7.52
C CYS A 21 3.75 -1.39 8.32
N LEU A 22 2.77 -2.03 7.66
CA LEU A 22 1.65 -2.68 8.35
C LEU A 22 2.01 -4.14 8.57
N GLU A 23 2.24 -4.51 9.82
CA GLU A 23 2.45 -5.91 10.21
C GLU A 23 1.30 -6.78 9.70
N GLU A 24 1.62 -7.89 9.04
CA GLU A 24 0.60 -8.74 8.41
C GLU A 24 -0.44 -9.24 9.40
N GLN A 25 -0.02 -9.55 10.63
CA GLN A 25 -0.91 -10.01 11.67
C GLN A 25 -1.99 -8.96 12.00
N LYS A 26 -1.60 -7.69 12.13
CA LYS A 26 -2.55 -6.58 12.35
C LYS A 26 -3.46 -6.36 11.13
N GLY A 27 -2.91 -6.52 9.92
CA GLY A 27 -3.69 -6.46 8.69
C GLY A 27 -4.75 -7.57 8.61
N ARG A 28 -4.39 -8.81 8.96
CA ARG A 28 -5.32 -9.96 9.03
C ARG A 28 -6.40 -9.74 10.10
N GLU A 29 -6.03 -9.25 11.27
CA GLU A 29 -6.99 -8.89 12.33
C GLU A 29 -7.98 -7.81 11.86
N ALA A 30 -7.52 -6.79 11.14
CA ALA A 30 -8.41 -5.79 10.55
C ALA A 30 -9.35 -6.37 9.49
N ARG A 31 -8.85 -7.27 8.61
CA ARG A 31 -9.68 -7.98 7.62
C ARG A 31 -10.74 -8.85 8.30
N HIS A 32 -10.41 -9.51 9.41
CA HIS A 32 -11.35 -10.32 10.18
C HIS A 32 -12.50 -9.49 10.77
N LEU A 33 -12.23 -8.22 11.11
CA LEU A 33 -13.25 -7.24 11.52
C LEU A 33 -14.01 -6.59 10.34
N GLY A 34 -13.79 -7.09 9.11
CA GLY A 34 -14.47 -6.65 7.89
C GLY A 34 -13.88 -5.42 7.22
N TRP A 35 -12.73 -4.90 7.67
CA TRP A 35 -12.13 -3.72 7.06
C TRP A 35 -11.48 -4.08 5.72
N PRO A 36 -11.81 -3.41 4.59
CA PRO A 36 -11.23 -3.71 3.29
C PRO A 36 -9.84 -3.07 3.12
N VAL A 37 -8.89 -3.43 3.99
CA VAL A 37 -7.54 -2.85 4.07
C VAL A 37 -6.65 -3.32 2.92
N LEU A 38 -6.00 -2.39 2.23
CA LEU A 38 -5.04 -2.65 1.16
C LEU A 38 -3.74 -1.89 1.45
N GLN A 39 -2.62 -2.60 1.36
CA GLN A 39 -1.29 -2.01 1.54
C GLN A 39 -0.94 -1.10 0.37
N THR A 40 -0.21 -0.03 0.66
CA THR A 40 0.42 0.86 -0.31
C THR A 40 1.85 1.18 0.12
N TYR A 41 2.69 1.51 -0.85
CA TYR A 41 4.03 2.08 -0.64
C TYR A 41 4.13 3.35 -1.47
N GLY A 42 4.74 4.39 -0.91
CA GLY A 42 4.79 5.71 -1.53
C GLY A 42 5.68 6.67 -0.76
N MET A 43 5.91 7.84 -1.35
CA MET A 43 6.73 8.91 -0.78
C MET A 43 6.29 10.27 -1.34
N THR A 44 6.75 11.35 -0.70
CA THR A 44 6.41 12.72 -1.09
C THR A 44 6.84 13.02 -2.52
N GLU A 45 8.04 12.60 -2.88
CA GLU A 45 8.68 12.76 -4.18
C GLU A 45 7.92 12.06 -5.31
N ALA A 46 7.14 11.03 -4.97
CA ALA A 46 6.31 10.27 -5.89
C ALA A 46 4.84 10.75 -5.91
N ALA A 47 4.55 11.88 -5.25
CA ALA A 47 3.22 12.47 -5.17
C ALA A 47 2.12 11.49 -4.72
N SER A 48 2.42 10.65 -3.71
CA SER A 48 1.58 9.56 -3.13
C SER A 48 2.18 8.17 -3.39
N GLN A 49 1.39 7.23 -3.91
CA GLN A 49 1.67 5.81 -4.00
C GLN A 49 2.48 5.42 -5.25
N VAL A 50 3.51 4.61 -5.03
CA VAL A 50 4.32 3.92 -6.03
C VAL A 50 3.78 2.52 -6.30
N ALA A 51 3.33 1.82 -5.26
CA ALA A 51 2.83 0.46 -5.34
C ALA A 51 1.58 0.30 -4.47
N THR A 52 0.62 -0.52 -4.91
CA THR A 52 -0.70 -0.65 -4.28
C THR A 52 -1.22 -2.07 -4.43
N ALA A 53 -1.71 -2.67 -3.34
CA ALA A 53 -2.33 -3.97 -3.39
C ALA A 53 -3.62 -3.90 -4.27
N PRO A 54 -3.84 -4.87 -5.17
CA PRO A 54 -5.00 -4.84 -6.05
C PRO A 54 -6.28 -5.12 -5.25
N LEU A 55 -7.44 -4.69 -5.77
CA LEU A 55 -8.73 -4.99 -5.13
C LEU A 55 -8.99 -6.50 -4.99
N SER A 56 -8.45 -7.32 -5.88
CA SER A 56 -8.53 -8.79 -5.79
C SER A 56 -7.85 -9.35 -4.53
N ALA A 57 -6.90 -8.62 -3.93
CA ALA A 57 -6.27 -8.99 -2.66
C ALA A 57 -7.23 -8.88 -1.46
N LEU A 58 -8.44 -8.33 -1.65
CA LEU A 58 -9.51 -8.40 -0.65
C LEU A 58 -10.12 -9.81 -0.55
N ASN A 59 -9.92 -10.67 -1.55
CA ASN A 59 -10.50 -12.02 -1.61
C ASN A 59 -9.62 -13.11 -0.97
N CYS A 60 -8.44 -12.73 -0.48
CA CYS A 60 -7.50 -13.60 0.22
C CYS A 60 -7.10 -12.98 1.56
N ASP A 61 -6.36 -13.76 2.37
CA ASP A 61 -5.78 -13.24 3.60
C ASP A 61 -4.87 -12.05 3.32
N PHE A 62 -4.76 -11.15 4.30
CA PHE A 62 -3.90 -9.99 4.16
C PHE A 62 -2.43 -10.39 4.12
N GLU A 63 -1.75 -9.94 3.06
CA GLU A 63 -0.31 -10.02 2.87
C GLU A 63 0.25 -8.61 2.65
N ALA A 64 1.37 -8.28 3.29
CA ALA A 64 1.99 -6.96 3.13
C ALA A 64 2.82 -6.86 1.82
N ALA A 65 3.28 -8.00 1.31
CA ALA A 65 4.07 -8.15 0.10
C ALA A 65 3.82 -9.54 -0.53
N PRO A 66 4.04 -9.73 -1.85
CA PRO A 66 4.54 -8.75 -2.82
C PRO A 66 3.52 -7.65 -3.15
N LEU A 67 4.02 -6.43 -3.37
CA LEU A 67 3.19 -5.27 -3.68
C LEU A 67 3.45 -4.82 -5.13
N PRO A 68 2.44 -4.87 -6.03
CA PRO A 68 2.67 -4.52 -7.42
C PRO A 68 2.87 -3.01 -7.58
N VAL A 69 3.89 -2.65 -8.35
CA VAL A 69 4.18 -1.27 -8.74
C VAL A 69 3.12 -0.79 -9.72
N LEU A 70 2.64 0.44 -9.54
CA LEU A 70 1.61 1.01 -10.40
C LEU A 70 2.14 1.21 -11.84
N PRO A 71 1.31 1.04 -12.88
CA PRO A 71 1.76 1.07 -14.28
C PRO A 71 2.44 2.37 -14.74
N ILE A 72 2.24 3.47 -14.01
CA ILE A 72 2.83 4.77 -14.33
C ILE A 72 4.33 4.85 -13.99
N TRP A 73 4.86 3.87 -13.25
CA TRP A 73 6.24 3.86 -12.77
C TRP A 73 7.10 2.87 -13.56
N GLU A 74 8.16 3.37 -14.18
CA GLU A 74 9.36 2.59 -14.45
C GLU A 74 10.13 2.41 -13.14
N HIS A 75 10.63 1.20 -12.89
CA HIS A 75 11.41 0.91 -11.69
C HIS A 75 12.51 -0.11 -11.95
N ARG A 76 13.55 -0.04 -11.12
CA ARG A 76 14.62 -1.06 -11.04
C ARG A 76 15.24 -1.06 -9.65
N VAL A 77 15.97 -2.11 -9.32
CA VAL A 77 16.89 -2.12 -8.17
C VAL A 77 18.28 -1.76 -8.70
N GLY A 78 18.90 -0.72 -8.14
CA GLY A 78 20.24 -0.29 -8.49
C GLY A 78 21.32 -1.26 -7.98
N GLU A 79 22.56 -1.06 -8.42
CA GLU A 79 23.72 -1.85 -7.96
C GLU A 79 23.98 -1.69 -6.45
N ASP A 80 23.51 -0.59 -5.87
CA ASP A 80 23.53 -0.29 -4.43
C ASP A 80 22.41 -0.99 -3.65
N GLY A 81 21.53 -1.73 -4.33
CA GLY A 81 20.37 -2.39 -3.73
C GLY A 81 19.19 -1.46 -3.46
N CYS A 82 19.23 -0.21 -3.92
CA CYS A 82 18.16 0.76 -3.72
C CYS A 82 17.12 0.71 -4.85
N LEU A 83 15.84 0.91 -4.50
CA LEU A 83 14.77 1.06 -5.47
C LEU A 83 14.91 2.41 -6.19
N GLN A 84 14.99 2.38 -7.52
CA GLN A 84 15.05 3.56 -8.38
C GLN A 84 13.76 3.65 -9.18
N LEU A 85 13.20 4.86 -9.26
CA LEU A 85 11.88 5.12 -9.86
C LEU A 85 11.99 6.21 -10.93
N ARG A 86 11.15 6.08 -11.96
CA ARG A 86 10.93 7.11 -12.98
C ARG A 86 9.47 7.08 -13.41
N GLY A 87 8.87 8.25 -13.58
CA GLY A 87 7.48 8.40 -14.01
C GLY A 87 7.05 9.86 -14.02
N GLU A 88 5.95 10.17 -14.71
CA GLU A 88 5.44 11.54 -14.83
C GLU A 88 5.00 12.16 -13.49
N ALA A 89 4.67 11.32 -12.51
CA ALA A 89 4.30 11.76 -11.16
C ALA A 89 5.51 12.05 -10.25
N LEU A 90 6.75 11.81 -10.72
CA LEU A 90 7.96 12.14 -9.96
C LEU A 90 8.12 13.65 -9.93
N PHE A 91 8.34 14.21 -8.74
CA PHE A 91 8.67 15.62 -8.57
C PHE A 91 9.92 16.04 -9.37
N ASP A 92 10.00 17.32 -9.72
CA ASP A 92 11.13 17.85 -10.50
C ASP A 92 12.41 17.98 -9.68
N SER A 93 12.31 18.59 -8.50
CA SER A 93 13.46 18.86 -7.61
C SER A 93 13.03 19.36 -6.23
N TYR A 94 13.97 19.35 -5.28
CA TYR A 94 13.86 20.11 -4.04
C TYR A 94 14.25 21.58 -4.28
N VAL A 95 13.57 22.50 -3.59
CA VAL A 95 13.87 23.95 -3.63
C VAL A 95 14.77 24.35 -2.47
#